data_AF-A0A819GNN2-F1
#
_entry.id   AF-A0A819GNN2-F1
#
_cell.length_a   1.000
_cell.length_b   1.000
_cell.length_c   1.000
_cell.angle_alpha   90.00
_cell.angle_beta   90.00
_cell.angle_gamma   90.00
#
_symmetry.space_group_name_H-M   'P 1'
#
loop_
_entity.id
_entity.type
_entity.pdbx_description
1 polymer ?
#
loop_
_entity_poly.entity_id
_entity_poly.type
_entity_poly.pdbx_seq_one_letter_code
_entity_poly.pdbx_strand_id
1 'polypeptide(L)'
;MCTLKLGRYVTFIFVCFAIIHSIALGSAYGIQPTFGCVISDHTWVQYSTYFFYPVLVGLLPIVIASSFSILAYHNVRHIVRRQLPIVRRKLDKQMTAMVLMRVIAFVCLVSSYNAYRIYATNFPTSRSMPMAYAI
;
A
#
# COMPACT_ATOMS: atom_id res chain seq x y z
N MET A 1 -15.12 21.36 14.77
CA MET A 1 -13.65 21.38 14.52
C MET A 1 -13.40 21.07 13.04
N CYS A 2 -12.66 21.93 12.33
CA CYS A 2 -12.55 21.87 10.87
C CYS A 2 -11.50 20.83 10.45
N THR A 3 -11.94 19.57 10.33
CA THR A 3 -11.13 18.40 9.95
C THR A 3 -10.50 18.51 8.56
N LEU A 4 -11.04 19.37 7.70
CA LEU A 4 -10.62 19.53 6.30
C LEU A 4 -9.26 20.25 6.17
N LYS A 5 -8.97 21.21 7.06
CA LYS A 5 -7.66 21.89 7.09
C LYS A 5 -6.57 20.92 7.53
N LEU A 6 -6.83 20.15 8.58
CA LEU A 6 -5.90 19.12 9.07
C LEU A 6 -5.66 18.04 8.01
N GLY A 7 -6.73 17.52 7.39
CA GLY A 7 -6.62 16.56 6.30
C GLY A 7 -5.74 17.08 5.16
N ARG A 8 -5.91 18.34 4.77
CA ARG A 8 -5.06 18.97 3.74
C ARG A 8 -3.59 18.98 4.12
N TYR A 9 -3.24 19.37 5.35
CA TYR A 9 -1.84 19.39 5.80
C TYR A 9 -1.25 17.97 5.88
N VAL A 10 -1.98 17.00 6.43
CA VAL A 10 -1.52 15.61 6.52
C VAL A 10 -1.29 15.03 5.13
N THR A 11 -2.22 15.23 4.20
CA THR A 11 -2.05 14.76 2.81
C THR A 11 -0.85 15.42 2.14
N PHE A 12 -0.67 16.74 2.32
CA PHE A 12 0.48 17.45 1.74
C PHE A 12 1.81 16.91 2.27
N ILE A 13 1.95 16.75 3.59
CA ILE A 13 3.14 16.18 4.22
C ILE A 13 3.41 14.76 3.70
N PHE A 14 2.37 13.93 3.59
CA PHE A 14 2.49 12.57 3.09
C PHE A 14 2.94 12.53 1.62
N VAL A 15 2.42 13.41 0.77
CA VAL A 15 2.84 13.53 -0.63
C VAL A 15 4.29 13.98 -0.73
N CYS A 16 4.72 14.99 0.03
CA CYS A 16 6.12 15.41 0.05
C CYS A 16 7.05 14.28 0.50
N PHE A 17 6.68 13.55 1.56
CA PHE A 17 7.43 12.40 2.03
C PHE A 17 7.53 11.31 0.96
N ALA A 18 6.42 10.99 0.27
CA ALA A 18 6.39 10.00 -0.79
C ALA A 18 7.28 10.38 -1.99
N ILE A 19 7.32 11.67 -2.36
CA ILE A 19 8.19 12.17 -3.44
C ILE A 19 9.67 12.02 -3.03
N ILE A 20 10.04 12.48 -1.85
CA ILE A 20 11.41 12.39 -1.34
C ILE A 20 11.86 10.93 -1.27
N HIS A 21 11.00 10.06 -0.75
CA HIS A 21 11.25 8.62 -0.66
C HIS A 21 11.44 7.97 -2.04
N SER A 22 10.59 8.34 -3.02
CA SER A 22 10.68 7.82 -4.39
C SER A 22 11.97 8.25 -5.08
N ILE A 23 12.43 9.49 -4.85
CA ILE A 23 13.71 9.98 -5.38
C ILE A 23 14.87 9.18 -4.76
N ALA A 24 14.85 8.99 -3.44
CA ALA A 24 15.88 8.21 -2.74
C ALA A 24 15.93 6.75 -3.25
N LEU A 25 14.77 6.11 -3.42
CA LEU A 25 14.68 4.77 -3.99
C LEU A 25 15.21 4.74 -5.43
N GLY A 26 14.88 5.75 -6.25
CA GLY A 26 15.40 5.92 -7.61
C GLY A 26 16.93 5.94 -7.68
N SER A 27 17.57 6.60 -6.72
CA SER A 27 19.05 6.66 -6.65
C SER A 27 19.71 5.33 -6.27
N ALA A 28 18.96 4.40 -5.67
CA ALA A 28 19.46 3.07 -5.28
C ALA A 28 19.42 2.05 -6.43
N TYR A 29 18.82 2.41 -7.57
CA TYR A 29 18.82 1.57 -8.76
C TYR A 29 20.12 1.73 -9.55
N GLY A 30 20.73 0.61 -9.91
CA GLY A 30 21.89 0.54 -10.79
C GLY A 30 21.59 -0.29 -12.04
N ILE A 31 22.29 0.02 -13.14
CA ILE A 31 22.23 -0.78 -14.37
C ILE A 31 23.25 -1.90 -14.25
N GLN A 32 22.78 -3.13 -14.27
CA GLN A 32 23.60 -4.33 -14.30
C GLN A 32 23.54 -4.95 -15.71
N PRO A 33 24.68 -5.22 -16.37
CA PRO A 33 24.72 -5.57 -17.80
C PRO A 33 23.97 -6.87 -18.13
N THR A 34 23.77 -7.74 -17.14
CA THR A 34 23.07 -9.02 -17.29
C THR A 34 21.57 -8.95 -16.97
N PHE A 35 21.12 -7.96 -16.19
CA PHE A 35 19.75 -7.95 -15.61
C PHE A 35 18.99 -6.64 -15.79
N GLY A 36 19.62 -5.62 -16.39
CA GLY A 36 19.00 -4.30 -16.53
C GLY A 36 19.00 -3.53 -15.21
N CYS A 37 17.91 -2.84 -14.92
CA CYS A 37 17.80 -1.93 -13.77
C CYS A 37 17.40 -2.68 -12.51
N VAL A 38 18.32 -2.82 -11.56
CA VAL A 38 18.11 -3.53 -10.29
C VAL A 38 18.62 -2.71 -9.11
N ILE A 39 18.05 -2.93 -7.93
CA ILE A 39 18.52 -2.28 -6.71
C ILE A 39 19.92 -2.83 -6.41
N SER A 40 20.92 -1.96 -6.45
CA SER A 40 22.34 -2.35 -6.34
C SER A 40 22.78 -2.55 -4.89
N ASP A 41 22.17 -1.82 -3.96
CA ASP A 41 22.50 -1.86 -2.54
C ASP A 41 21.63 -2.87 -1.78
N HIS A 42 22.29 -3.80 -1.10
CA HIS A 42 21.66 -4.84 -0.28
C HIS A 42 20.77 -4.24 0.83
N THR A 43 21.13 -3.09 1.38
CA THR A 43 20.34 -2.38 2.42
C THR A 43 18.97 -1.98 1.88
N TRP A 44 18.93 -1.45 0.65
CA TRP A 44 17.70 -1.06 -0.02
C TRP A 44 16.86 -2.26 -0.46
N VAL A 45 17.49 -3.38 -0.80
CA VAL A 45 16.78 -4.64 -1.08
C VAL A 45 16.06 -5.16 0.18
N GLN A 46 16.76 -5.19 1.32
CA GLN A 46 16.15 -5.61 2.59
C GLN A 46 15.05 -4.65 3.05
N TYR A 47 15.32 -3.34 3.00
CA TYR A 47 14.32 -2.32 3.31
C TYR A 47 13.07 -2.47 2.45
N SER A 48 13.25 -2.65 1.13
CA SER A 48 12.12 -2.78 0.22
C SER A 48 11.29 -4.03 0.51
N THR A 49 11.97 -5.15 0.71
CA THR A 49 11.34 -6.47 0.87
C THR A 49 10.63 -6.65 2.22
N TYR A 50 11.23 -6.19 3.31
CA TYR A 50 10.69 -6.41 4.66
C TYR A 50 9.85 -5.25 5.21
N PHE A 51 10.03 -4.04 4.68
CA PHE A 51 9.36 -2.85 5.22
C PHE A 51 8.50 -2.15 4.17
N PHE A 52 9.08 -1.73 3.05
CA PHE A 52 8.36 -0.90 2.07
C PHE A 52 7.12 -1.60 1.48
N TYR A 53 7.30 -2.77 0.85
CA TYR A 53 6.20 -3.49 0.23
C TYR A 53 5.17 -4.03 1.24
N PRO A 54 5.54 -4.71 2.33
CA PRO A 54 4.55 -5.27 3.24
C PRO A 54 3.90 -4.22 4.13
N VAL A 55 4.64 -3.21 4.61
CA VAL A 55 4.13 -2.22 5.57
C VAL A 55 3.57 -0.99 4.87
N LEU A 56 4.39 -0.27 4.10
CA LEU A 56 3.98 1.01 3.49
C LEU A 56 2.97 0.81 2.37
N VAL A 57 3.20 -0.16 1.50
CA VAL A 57 2.32 -0.44 0.34
C VAL A 57 1.19 -1.39 0.71
N GLY A 58 1.42 -2.35 1.61
CA GLY A 58 0.43 -3.34 2.03
C GLY A 58 -0.44 -2.89 3.22
N LEU A 59 0.09 -3.07 4.44
CA LEU A 59 -0.69 -2.94 5.68
C LEU A 59 -1.21 -1.53 5.94
N LEU A 60 -0.38 -0.50 5.77
CA LEU A 60 -0.74 0.88 6.08
C LEU A 60 -2.00 1.36 5.33
N PRO A 61 -2.10 1.23 3.98
CA PRO A 61 -3.31 1.65 3.27
C PRO A 61 -4.54 0.80 3.64
N ILE A 62 -4.38 -0.47 4.02
CA ILE A 62 -5.49 -1.31 4.49
C ILE A 62 -6.00 -0.80 5.84
N VAL A 63 -5.11 -0.50 6.79
CA VAL A 63 -5.48 0.05 8.11
C VAL A 63 -6.15 1.42 7.97
N ILE A 64 -5.62 2.28 7.11
CA ILE A 64 -6.21 3.59 6.82
C ILE A 64 -7.59 3.42 6.15
N ALA A 65 -7.71 2.62 5.09
CA ALA A 65 -8.99 2.42 4.40
C ALA A 65 -10.05 1.77 5.28
N SER A 66 -9.67 0.78 6.10
CA SER A 66 -10.58 0.11 7.04
C SER A 66 -11.04 1.05 8.15
N SER A 67 -10.15 1.84 8.76
CA SER A 67 -10.52 2.82 9.78
C SER A 67 -11.48 3.89 9.23
N PHE A 68 -11.20 4.44 8.04
CA PHE A 68 -12.12 5.36 7.36
C PHE A 68 -13.46 4.71 7.00
N SER A 69 -13.47 3.43 6.60
CA SER A 69 -14.71 2.71 6.28
C SER A 69 -15.55 2.44 7.51
N ILE A 70 -14.92 2.07 8.63
CA ILE A 70 -15.59 1.90 9.93
C ILE A 70 -16.16 3.23 10.39
N LEU A 71 -15.37 4.31 10.31
CA LEU A 71 -15.82 5.65 10.70
C LEU A 71 -16.99 6.11 9.82
N ALA A 72 -16.95 5.87 8.51
CA ALA A 72 -18.05 6.14 7.61
C ALA A 72 -19.30 5.32 7.98
N TYR A 73 -19.14 4.03 8.24
CA TYR A 73 -20.24 3.15 8.66
C TYR A 73 -20.90 3.62 9.97
N HIS A 74 -20.10 3.98 10.97
CA HIS A 74 -20.62 4.54 12.24
C HIS A 74 -21.38 5.85 12.01
N ASN A 75 -20.82 6.76 11.21
CA ASN A 75 -21.48 8.03 10.89
C ASN A 75 -22.81 7.80 10.15
N VAL A 76 -22.84 6.92 9.15
CA VAL A 76 -24.07 6.58 8.41
C VAL A 76 -25.10 5.96 9.36
N ARG A 77 -24.72 4.99 10.20
CA ARG A 77 -25.65 4.35 11.16
C ARG A 77 -26.21 5.33 12.18
N HIS A 78 -25.40 6.30 12.62
CA HIS A 78 -25.85 7.34 13.55
C HIS A 78 -26.79 8.34 12.86
N ILE A 79 -26.53 8.71 11.61
CA ILE A 79 -27.36 9.65 10.85
C ILE A 79 -28.67 8.99 10.36
N VAL A 80 -28.70 7.69 10.08
CA VAL A 80 -29.90 6.94 9.63
C VAL A 80 -31.07 6.98 10.62
N ARG A 81 -30.85 7.30 11.91
CA ARG A 81 -31.96 7.63 12.83
C ARG A 81 -32.72 8.91 12.43
N ARG A 82 -32.14 9.76 11.58
CA ARG A 82 -32.80 10.85 10.85
C ARG A 82 -33.05 10.37 9.41
N GLN A 83 -34.27 10.52 8.91
CA GLN A 83 -34.66 10.05 7.57
C GLN A 83 -33.71 10.58 6.48
N LEU A 84 -32.75 9.76 6.06
CA LEU A 84 -31.86 10.08 4.94
C LEU A 84 -32.46 9.56 3.62
N PRO A 85 -32.31 10.32 2.53
CA PRO A 85 -32.82 9.93 1.22
C PRO A 85 -32.18 8.63 0.72
N ILE A 86 -32.98 7.76 0.10
CA ILE A 86 -32.63 6.42 -0.40
C ILE A 86 -31.36 6.41 -1.28
N VAL A 87 -31.12 7.51 -2.02
CA VAL A 87 -29.97 7.66 -2.91
C VAL A 87 -28.63 7.65 -2.15
N ARG A 88 -28.53 8.33 -1.00
CA ARG A 88 -27.28 8.34 -0.19
C ARG A 88 -26.93 6.95 0.33
N ARG A 89 -27.95 6.17 0.71
CA ARG A 89 -27.76 4.81 1.23
C ARG A 89 -27.17 3.85 0.18
N LYS A 90 -27.54 4.00 -1.09
CA LYS A 90 -26.95 3.20 -2.19
C LYS A 90 -25.49 3.56 -2.43
N LEU A 91 -25.15 4.85 -2.39
CA LEU A 91 -23.78 5.32 -2.55
C LEU A 91 -22.86 4.82 -1.43
N ASP A 92 -23.29 4.89 -0.16
CA ASP A 92 -22.51 4.39 0.97
C ASP A 92 -22.31 2.86 0.92
N LYS A 93 -23.33 2.12 0.45
CA LYS A 93 -23.22 0.66 0.21
C LYS A 93 -22.23 0.35 -0.91
N GLN A 94 -22.20 1.15 -1.97
CA GLN A 94 -21.22 1.00 -3.05
C GLN A 94 -19.79 1.30 -2.58
N MET A 95 -19.59 2.38 -1.81
CA MET A 95 -18.26 2.71 -1.27
C MET A 95 -17.74 1.63 -0.34
N THR A 96 -18.57 1.12 0.57
CA THR A 96 -18.17 0.03 1.48
C THR A 96 -17.86 -1.27 0.73
N ALA A 97 -18.65 -1.63 -0.30
CA ALA A 97 -18.37 -2.77 -1.16
C ALA A 97 -17.06 -2.60 -1.96
N MET A 98 -16.78 -1.40 -2.47
CA MET A 98 -15.53 -1.09 -3.18
C MET A 98 -14.32 -1.25 -2.26
N VAL A 99 -14.40 -0.77 -1.01
CA VAL A 99 -13.29 -0.93 -0.05
C VAL A 99 -13.09 -2.40 0.31
N LEU A 100 -14.17 -3.16 0.54
CA LEU A 100 -14.06 -4.59 0.84
C LEU A 100 -13.38 -5.35 -0.30
N MET A 101 -13.79 -5.10 -1.55
CA MET A 101 -13.17 -5.71 -2.73
C MET A 101 -11.68 -5.33 -2.83
N ARG A 102 -11.34 -4.07 -2.55
CA ARG A 102 -9.94 -3.62 -2.54
C ARG A 102 -9.13 -4.35 -1.47
N VAL A 103 -9.66 -4.51 -0.26
CA VAL A 103 -8.97 -5.24 0.83
C VAL A 103 -8.76 -6.70 0.44
N ILE A 104 -9.78 -7.37 -0.11
CA ILE A 104 -9.66 -8.76 -0.58
C ILE A 104 -8.60 -8.88 -1.67
N ALA A 105 -8.63 -8.01 -2.68
CA ALA A 105 -7.63 -8.01 -3.75
C ALA A 105 -6.20 -7.76 -3.22
N PHE A 106 -6.05 -6.84 -2.26
CA PHE A 106 -4.77 -6.60 -1.59
C PHE A 106 -4.28 -7.85 -0.86
N VAL A 107 -5.13 -8.48 -0.05
CA VAL A 107 -4.76 -9.70 0.67
C VAL A 107 -4.36 -10.79 -0.30
N CYS A 108 -5.12 -11.04 -1.36
CA CYS A 108 -4.79 -12.14 -2.29
C CYS A 108 -3.52 -11.86 -3.12
N LEU A 109 -3.38 -10.67 -3.69
CA LEU A 109 -2.32 -10.37 -4.64
C LEU A 109 -1.04 -9.88 -3.95
N VAL A 110 -1.17 -8.93 -3.03
CA VAL A 110 -0.01 -8.29 -2.39
C VAL A 110 0.63 -9.22 -1.37
N SER A 111 -0.14 -10.03 -0.63
CA SER A 111 0.46 -11.01 0.28
C SER A 111 1.25 -12.08 -0.47
N SER A 112 0.70 -12.61 -1.58
CA SER A 112 1.35 -13.61 -2.42
C SER A 112 2.65 -13.08 -3.02
N TYR A 113 2.64 -11.84 -3.51
CA TYR A 113 3.84 -11.17 -4.03
C TYR A 113 4.90 -10.99 -2.93
N ASN A 114 4.53 -10.48 -1.75
CA ASN A 114 5.46 -10.31 -0.64
C ASN A 114 6.04 -11.64 -0.17
N ALA A 115 5.21 -12.69 -0.06
CA ALA A 115 5.64 -14.02 0.33
C ALA A 115 6.66 -14.60 -0.66
N TYR A 116 6.38 -14.48 -1.97
CA TYR A 116 7.31 -14.87 -3.03
C TYR A 116 8.63 -14.10 -2.93
N ARG A 117 8.58 -12.78 -2.74
CA ARG A 117 9.77 -11.94 -2.68
C ARG A 117 10.65 -12.25 -1.47
N ILE A 118 10.04 -12.46 -0.31
CA ILE A 118 10.73 -12.90 0.91
C ILE A 118 11.37 -14.28 0.69
N TYR A 119 10.62 -15.23 0.11
CA TYR A 119 11.16 -16.56 -0.21
C TYR A 119 12.37 -16.48 -1.14
N ALA A 120 12.25 -15.72 -2.23
CA ALA A 120 13.31 -15.54 -3.23
C ALA A 120 14.56 -14.85 -2.66
N THR A 121 14.40 -13.98 -1.66
CA THR A 121 15.52 -13.30 -0.98
C THR A 121 16.25 -14.23 0.00
N ASN A 122 15.53 -15.17 0.66
CA ASN A 122 16.10 -16.05 1.68
C ASN A 122 16.63 -17.39 1.14
N PHE A 123 16.10 -17.86 0.00
CA PHE A 123 16.49 -19.13 -0.61
C PHE A 123 17.05 -18.90 -2.02
N PRO A 124 18.26 -18.33 -2.15
CA PRO A 124 18.90 -18.20 -3.46
C PRO A 124 19.21 -19.59 -4.02
N THR A 125 18.56 -19.96 -5.12
CA THR A 125 18.92 -21.14 -5.89
C THR A 125 20.35 -21.02 -6.44
N SER A 126 21.02 -22.16 -6.62
CA SER A 126 22.41 -22.28 -7.10
C SER A 126 22.76 -21.36 -8.29
N ARG A 127 24.01 -20.85 -8.31
CA ARG A 127 24.63 -19.83 -9.20
C ARG A 127 24.45 -19.98 -10.72
N SER A 128 23.68 -20.94 -11.23
CA SER A 128 23.34 -21.05 -12.66
C SER A 128 22.19 -20.12 -13.07
N MET A 129 21.44 -19.55 -12.13
CA MET A 129 20.41 -18.54 -12.40
C MET A 129 20.38 -17.48 -11.29
N PRO A 130 21.15 -16.38 -11.39
CA PRO A 130 21.11 -15.24 -10.46
C PRO A 130 19.78 -14.45 -10.45
N MET A 131 18.67 -15.06 -10.88
CA MET A 131 17.41 -14.40 -11.26
C MET A 131 16.37 -14.20 -10.14
N ALA A 132 16.65 -14.54 -8.89
CA ALA A 132 15.59 -14.53 -7.87
C ALA A 132 15.34 -13.16 -7.19
N TYR A 133 16.31 -12.24 -7.21
CA TYR A 133 16.24 -10.98 -6.45
C TYR A 133 15.93 -9.73 -7.29
N ALA A 134 15.87 -9.86 -8.62
CA ALA A 134 15.78 -8.74 -9.56
C ALA A 134 14.34 -8.21 -9.81
N ILE A 135 13.33 -8.69 -9.05
CA ILE A 135 11.92 -8.32 -9.22
C ILE A 135 11.35 -7.77 -7.90
#